data_AF-A0A7X8K3Z7-F1
#
_entry.id   AF-A0A7X8K3Z7-F1
#
_cell.length_a   1.000
_cell.length_b   1.000
_cell.length_c   1.000
_cell.angle_alpha   90.00
_cell.angle_beta   90.00
_cell.angle_gamma   90.00
#
_symmetry.space_group_name_H-M   'P 1'
#
loop_
_entity.id
_entity.type
_entity.pdbx_description
1 polymer ?
#
loop_
_entity_poly.entity_id
_entity_poly.type
_entity_poly.pdbx_seq_one_letter_code
_entity_poly.pdbx_strand_id
1 'polypeptide(L)'
;MKLKQRIGAAIVVVFTALALVGLFNKMDFSIEAFEFEIQLELPDHGVTEISIPPLGSISVATHNTPVRLHLTLKNISLDLLGNILENISDQQELVDMFQTKGSYILRFYILRLLLLAFLGGIAGALLLRFTDPLAYLCSGLVGLLTVGMLLVGTYSTYQIEEFRTPQFNGALEAAPWMIGLAEEALSRVRDLSDQMQVMSGNLNNMFERMEAVEPLGIVSGKVKILHVSDIHNNPIALDLIKQIVDNYGVDYIIDTGDLSDYGTSLEGMLTGELAALPVPYIFVPGNHDSPA
;
A
#
# COMPACT_ATOMS: atom_id res chain seq x y z
N MET A 1 -61.31 15.07 11.55
CA MET A 1 -60.78 14.83 10.19
C MET A 1 -61.03 13.40 9.77
N LYS A 2 -61.50 13.17 8.54
CA LYS A 2 -61.61 11.83 7.94
C LYS A 2 -60.20 11.23 7.78
N LEU A 3 -60.03 9.91 7.90
CA LEU A 3 -58.73 9.22 7.83
C LEU A 3 -57.85 9.67 6.62
N LYS A 4 -58.48 9.87 5.45
CA LYS A 4 -57.81 10.37 4.24
C LYS A 4 -57.14 11.74 4.42
N GLN A 5 -57.74 12.64 5.19
CA GLN A 5 -57.18 13.98 5.45
C GLN A 5 -55.97 13.92 6.39
N ARG A 6 -55.96 12.97 7.33
CA ARG A 6 -54.82 12.76 8.25
C ARG A 6 -53.60 12.19 7.51
N ILE A 7 -53.84 11.26 6.58
CA ILE A 7 -52.78 10.70 5.74
C ILE A 7 -52.20 11.79 4.82
N GLY A 8 -53.06 12.58 4.15
CA GLY A 8 -52.59 13.69 3.32
C GLY A 8 -51.76 14.72 4.09
N ALA A 9 -52.18 15.05 5.31
CA ALA A 9 -51.42 15.93 6.18
C ALA A 9 -50.04 15.36 6.56
N ALA A 10 -49.97 14.07 6.93
CA ALA A 10 -48.70 13.41 7.27
C ALA A 10 -47.73 13.41 6.08
N ILE A 11 -48.22 13.19 4.87
CA ILE A 11 -47.39 13.24 3.65
C ILE A 11 -46.79 14.64 3.45
N VAL A 12 -47.58 15.70 3.61
CA VAL A 12 -47.09 17.07 3.48
C VAL A 12 -46.03 17.37 4.52
N VAL A 13 -46.24 16.96 5.78
CA VAL A 13 -45.27 17.15 6.87
C VAL A 13 -43.95 16.42 6.60
N VAL A 14 -44.03 15.17 6.12
CA VAL A 14 -42.84 14.39 5.75
C VAL A 14 -42.12 15.06 4.58
N PHE A 15 -42.86 15.47 3.55
CA PHE A 15 -42.28 16.12 2.38
C PHE A 15 -41.59 17.45 2.75
N THR A 16 -42.21 18.28 3.58
CA THR A 16 -41.61 19.56 4.00
C THR A 16 -40.42 19.36 4.92
N ALA A 17 -40.43 18.33 5.78
CA ALA A 17 -39.28 17.96 6.58
C ALA A 17 -38.09 17.53 5.71
N LEU A 18 -38.32 16.62 4.75
CA LEU A 18 -37.30 16.18 3.82
C LEU A 18 -36.80 17.31 2.91
N ALA A 19 -37.69 18.18 2.43
CA ALA A 19 -37.32 19.34 1.62
C ALA A 19 -36.46 20.34 2.39
N LEU A 20 -36.80 20.64 3.65
CA LEU A 20 -36.01 21.56 4.47
C LEU A 20 -34.63 21.00 4.76
N VAL A 21 -34.53 19.69 5.06
CA VAL A 21 -33.25 19.01 5.21
C VAL A 21 -32.47 19.03 3.89
N GLY A 22 -33.11 18.68 2.77
CA GLY A 22 -32.48 18.68 1.45
C GLY A 22 -31.93 20.04 1.02
N LEU A 23 -32.53 21.14 1.47
CA LEU A 23 -32.06 22.50 1.14
C LEU A 23 -30.95 23.00 2.08
N PHE A 24 -30.95 22.60 3.35
CA PHE A 24 -30.06 23.16 4.38
C PHE A 24 -29.11 22.15 5.02
N ASN A 25 -28.94 20.96 4.41
CA ASN A 25 -28.06 19.91 4.91
C ASN A 25 -26.57 20.21 4.75
N LYS A 26 -26.16 21.19 3.93
CA LYS A 26 -24.73 21.46 3.72
C LYS A 26 -24.07 22.03 4.99
N MET A 27 -22.91 21.49 5.34
CA MET A 27 -22.11 21.99 6.45
C MET A 27 -20.63 21.94 6.11
N ASP A 28 -19.96 23.08 6.29
CA ASP A 28 -18.52 23.18 6.22
C ASP A 28 -17.88 22.92 7.57
N PHE A 29 -16.77 22.20 7.56
CA PHE A 29 -15.95 21.97 8.74
C PHE A 29 -14.48 21.80 8.35
N SER A 30 -13.60 22.09 9.30
CA SER A 30 -12.16 21.97 9.09
C SER A 30 -11.58 20.98 10.09
N ILE A 31 -10.74 20.07 9.61
CA ILE A 31 -9.93 19.18 10.44
C ILE A 31 -8.47 19.48 10.10
N GLU A 32 -7.80 20.19 11.00
CA GLU A 32 -6.41 20.66 10.80
C GLU A 32 -6.24 21.41 9.46
N ALA A 33 -5.43 20.86 8.56
CA ALA A 33 -5.14 21.42 7.25
C ALA A 33 -6.26 21.22 6.22
N PHE A 34 -7.30 20.44 6.53
CA PHE A 34 -8.28 20.01 5.53
C PHE A 34 -9.64 20.66 5.78
N GLU A 35 -10.16 21.35 4.76
CA GLU A 35 -11.50 21.92 4.78
C GLU A 35 -12.44 21.03 3.98
N PHE A 36 -13.49 20.55 4.64
CA PHE A 36 -14.49 19.65 4.06
C PHE A 36 -15.88 20.27 4.08
N GLU A 37 -16.66 19.97 3.04
CA GLU A 37 -18.11 20.15 3.02
C GLU A 37 -18.76 18.77 3.14
N ILE A 38 -19.60 18.57 4.16
CA ILE A 38 -20.50 17.41 4.22
C ILE A 38 -21.89 17.80 3.74
N GLN A 39 -22.46 16.95 2.91
CA GLN A 39 -23.83 17.07 2.44
C GLN A 39 -24.52 15.70 2.43
N LEU A 40 -25.84 15.73 2.57
CA LEU A 40 -26.70 14.57 2.58
C LEU A 40 -27.76 14.75 1.49
N GLU A 41 -27.68 13.91 0.46
CA GLU A 41 -28.57 13.98 -0.70
C GLU A 41 -29.67 12.91 -0.62
N LEU A 42 -30.91 13.31 -0.96
CA LEU A 42 -32.13 12.50 -0.88
C LEU A 42 -33.02 12.77 -2.11
N PRO A 43 -33.72 11.77 -2.68
CA PRO A 43 -33.51 10.33 -2.53
C PRO A 43 -32.44 9.83 -3.51
N ASP A 44 -31.50 9.01 -3.05
CA ASP A 44 -30.47 8.39 -3.89
C ASP A 44 -30.19 6.94 -3.45
N HIS A 45 -29.14 6.29 -3.94
CA HIS A 45 -28.64 5.00 -3.47
C HIS A 45 -27.74 5.18 -2.24
N GLY A 46 -27.63 4.13 -1.43
CA GLY A 46 -26.81 4.13 -0.21
C GLY A 46 -25.31 4.12 -0.48
N VAL A 47 -24.81 5.27 -0.89
CA VAL A 47 -23.43 5.49 -1.33
C VAL A 47 -22.78 6.55 -0.44
N THR A 48 -21.54 6.29 -0.03
CA THR A 48 -20.64 7.32 0.50
C THR A 48 -19.70 7.74 -0.62
N GLU A 49 -19.76 9.01 -1.01
CA GLU A 49 -18.87 9.60 -2.01
C GLU A 49 -17.94 10.63 -1.37
N ILE A 50 -16.65 10.50 -1.62
CA ILE A 50 -15.62 11.46 -1.23
C ILE A 50 -15.09 12.13 -2.49
N SER A 51 -15.40 13.40 -2.68
CA SER A 51 -14.92 14.19 -3.80
C SER A 51 -13.70 15.01 -3.45
N ILE A 52 -12.70 14.97 -4.34
CA ILE A 52 -11.44 15.71 -4.22
C ILE A 52 -11.23 16.49 -5.52
N PRO A 53 -11.90 17.63 -5.72
CA PRO A 53 -11.71 18.44 -6.91
C PRO A 53 -10.29 19.02 -6.99
N PRO A 54 -9.66 19.10 -8.18
CA PRO A 54 -10.14 18.64 -9.49
C PRO A 54 -9.77 17.17 -9.80
N LEU A 55 -9.21 16.43 -8.84
CA LEU A 55 -8.66 15.08 -9.04
C LEU A 55 -9.74 14.03 -9.33
N GLY A 56 -10.94 14.16 -8.75
CA GLY A 56 -12.04 13.24 -9.01
C GLY A 56 -12.82 12.86 -7.75
N SER A 57 -13.43 11.68 -7.75
CA SER A 57 -14.20 11.18 -6.61
C SER A 57 -13.94 9.71 -6.31
N ILE A 58 -14.18 9.34 -5.05
CA ILE A 58 -14.10 7.98 -4.52
C ILE A 58 -15.51 7.62 -4.06
N SER A 59 -16.14 6.66 -4.74
CA SER A 59 -17.51 6.22 -4.45
C SER A 59 -17.51 4.82 -3.87
N VAL A 60 -18.25 4.62 -2.78
CA VAL A 60 -18.38 3.33 -2.09
C VAL A 60 -19.84 3.08 -1.74
N ALA A 61 -20.38 1.92 -2.12
CA ALA A 61 -21.72 1.50 -1.70
C ALA A 61 -21.67 0.99 -0.25
N THR A 62 -21.97 1.86 0.72
CA THR A 62 -21.74 1.57 2.14
C THR A 62 -22.99 1.11 2.89
N HIS A 63 -24.19 1.42 2.40
CA HIS A 63 -25.42 1.19 3.15
C HIS A 63 -26.63 0.98 2.23
N ASN A 64 -27.78 0.59 2.80
CA ASN A 64 -28.97 0.21 2.00
C ASN A 64 -30.09 1.25 2.01
N THR A 65 -29.97 2.32 2.78
CA THR A 65 -30.98 3.39 2.81
C THR A 65 -30.81 4.33 1.60
N PRO A 66 -31.88 5.04 1.20
CA PRO A 66 -31.87 5.83 -0.02
C PRO A 66 -31.22 7.21 0.19
N VAL A 67 -30.01 7.22 0.73
CA VAL A 67 -29.28 8.42 1.16
C VAL A 67 -27.90 8.40 0.54
N ARG A 68 -27.48 9.48 -0.11
CA ARG A 68 -26.07 9.64 -0.50
C ARG A 68 -25.38 10.55 0.52
N LEU A 69 -24.30 10.04 1.11
CA LEU A 69 -23.42 10.81 1.97
C LEU A 69 -22.28 11.33 1.11
N HIS A 70 -22.18 12.64 0.94
CA HIS A 70 -21.17 13.22 0.08
C HIS A 70 -20.28 14.16 0.88
N LEU A 71 -18.99 13.85 0.89
CA LEU A 71 -17.94 14.62 1.52
C LEU A 71 -17.07 15.24 0.42
N THR A 72 -16.96 16.55 0.38
CA THR A 72 -16.12 17.25 -0.61
C THR A 72 -14.96 17.94 0.08
N LEU A 73 -13.72 17.63 -0.33
CA LEU A 73 -12.55 18.38 0.08
C LEU A 73 -12.51 19.71 -0.68
N LYS A 74 -12.73 20.83 0.03
CA LYS A 74 -12.77 22.17 -0.56
C LYS A 74 -11.38 22.77 -0.70
N ASN A 75 -10.56 22.63 0.33
CA ASN A 75 -9.26 23.26 0.40
C ASN A 75 -8.30 22.49 1.30
N ILE A 76 -7.00 22.64 1.03
CA ILE A 76 -5.91 22.13 1.87
C ILE A 76 -5.00 23.30 2.23
N SER A 77 -4.92 23.62 3.51
CA SER A 77 -4.04 24.67 4.04
C SER A 77 -2.61 24.17 4.14
N LEU A 78 -1.75 24.59 3.20
CA LEU A 78 -0.35 24.17 3.12
C LEU A 78 0.46 24.50 4.38
N ASP A 79 0.17 25.64 5.03
CA ASP A 79 0.87 26.06 6.25
C ASP A 79 0.62 25.10 7.42
N LEU A 80 -0.64 24.65 7.59
CA LEU A 80 -1.02 23.68 8.61
C LEU A 80 -0.55 22.28 8.26
N LEU A 81 -0.52 21.95 6.96
CA LEU A 81 -0.03 20.66 6.48
C LEU A 81 1.46 20.48 6.77
N GLY A 82 2.28 21.54 6.64
CA GLY A 82 3.69 21.51 7.03
C GLY A 82 3.87 21.15 8.50
N ASN A 83 3.10 21.78 9.39
CA ASN A 83 3.13 21.49 10.83
C ASN A 83 2.72 20.05 11.15
N ILE A 84 1.77 19.48 10.41
CA ILE A 84 1.36 18.08 10.54
C ILE A 84 2.50 17.13 10.13
N LEU A 85 3.15 17.39 9.00
CA LEU A 85 4.23 16.56 8.48
C LEU A 85 5.50 16.61 9.36
N GLU A 86 5.75 17.74 10.03
CA GLU A 86 6.88 17.88 10.95
C GLU A 86 6.62 17.23 12.32
N ASN A 87 5.39 17.32 12.84
CA ASN A 87 5.09 16.87 14.21
C ASN A 87 4.57 15.42 14.28
N ILE A 88 3.90 14.93 13.24
CA ILE A 88 3.30 13.60 13.28
C ILE A 88 4.25 12.59 12.64
N SER A 89 4.96 11.86 13.50
CA SER A 89 5.88 10.80 13.09
C SER A 89 5.19 9.45 12.87
N ASP A 90 3.96 9.28 13.38
CA ASP A 90 3.23 8.01 13.34
C ASP A 90 1.88 8.16 12.63
N GLN A 91 1.59 7.24 11.71
CA GLN A 91 0.32 7.18 10.97
C GLN A 91 -0.87 6.99 11.92
N GLN A 92 -0.66 6.32 13.05
CA GLN A 92 -1.73 6.00 13.99
C GLN A 92 -2.28 7.25 14.70
N GLU A 93 -1.41 8.22 15.00
CA GLU A 93 -1.78 9.49 15.64
C GLU A 93 -2.66 10.35 14.71
N LEU A 94 -2.36 10.35 13.40
CA LEU A 94 -3.22 10.99 12.38
C LEU A 94 -4.63 10.37 12.39
N VAL A 95 -4.71 9.04 12.37
CA VAL A 95 -6.01 8.34 12.33
C VAL A 95 -6.83 8.66 13.58
N ASP A 96 -6.22 8.60 14.77
CA ASP A 96 -6.91 8.86 16.04
C ASP A 96 -7.43 10.31 16.13
N MET A 97 -6.66 11.26 15.62
CA MET A 97 -7.06 12.67 15.53
C MET A 97 -8.30 12.85 14.65
N PHE A 98 -8.29 12.26 13.45
CA PHE A 98 -9.43 12.30 12.53
C PHE A 98 -10.67 11.60 13.12
N GLN A 99 -10.50 10.47 13.79
CA GLN A 99 -11.61 9.76 14.45
C GLN A 99 -12.22 10.60 15.56
N THR A 100 -11.38 11.18 16.44
CA THR A 100 -11.85 11.95 17.59
C THR A 100 -12.58 13.21 17.15
N LYS A 101 -11.94 14.05 16.31
CA LYS A 101 -12.55 15.30 15.82
C LYS A 101 -13.74 15.01 14.89
N GLY A 102 -13.61 14.02 14.02
CA GLY A 102 -14.67 13.60 13.11
C GLY A 102 -15.92 13.15 13.85
N SER A 103 -15.78 12.40 14.96
CA SER A 103 -16.93 11.95 15.75
C SER A 103 -17.72 13.12 16.36
N TYR A 104 -17.04 14.18 16.81
CA TYR A 104 -17.68 15.37 17.35
C TYR A 104 -18.45 16.14 16.26
N ILE A 105 -17.81 16.35 15.11
CA ILE A 105 -18.38 17.03 13.95
C ILE A 105 -19.61 16.27 13.43
N LEU A 106 -19.51 14.95 13.32
CA LEU A 106 -20.61 14.10 12.84
C LEU A 106 -21.81 14.12 13.81
N ARG A 107 -21.57 14.09 15.13
CA ARG A 107 -22.65 14.23 16.13
C ARG A 107 -23.34 15.59 16.01
N PHE A 108 -22.57 16.67 15.88
CA PHE A 108 -23.13 18.01 15.67
C PHE A 108 -23.94 18.09 14.37
N TYR A 109 -23.44 17.50 13.30
CA TYR A 109 -24.13 17.41 12.01
C TYR A 109 -25.48 16.69 12.13
N ILE A 110 -25.51 15.52 12.77
CA ILE A 110 -26.73 14.75 13.00
C ILE A 110 -27.75 15.56 13.81
N LEU A 111 -27.32 16.21 14.90
CA LEU A 111 -28.21 17.05 15.71
C LEU A 111 -28.79 18.21 14.90
N ARG A 112 -27.99 18.84 14.03
CA ARG A 112 -28.44 19.89 13.12
C ARG A 112 -29.49 19.36 12.14
N LEU A 113 -29.28 18.18 11.55
CA LEU A 113 -30.25 17.56 10.64
C LEU A 113 -31.57 17.22 11.34
N LEU A 114 -31.52 16.70 12.57
CA LEU A 114 -32.72 16.42 13.37
C LEU A 114 -33.48 17.70 13.72
N LEU A 115 -32.77 18.79 14.03
CA LEU A 115 -33.37 20.10 14.29
C LEU A 115 -34.02 20.66 13.03
N LEU A 116 -33.35 20.58 11.87
CA LEU A 116 -33.94 20.97 10.57
C LEU A 116 -35.17 20.13 10.24
N ALA A 117 -35.14 18.83 10.49
CA ALA A 117 -36.29 17.95 10.28
C ALA A 117 -37.48 18.33 11.17
N PHE A 118 -37.22 18.68 12.44
CA PHE A 118 -38.23 19.15 13.37
C PHE A 118 -38.85 20.48 12.92
N LEU A 119 -38.01 21.46 12.52
CA LEU A 119 -38.48 22.73 11.99
C LEU A 119 -39.25 22.57 10.68
N GLY A 120 -38.80 21.67 9.80
CA GLY A 120 -39.48 21.37 8.54
C GLY A 120 -40.84 20.68 8.75
N GLY A 121 -40.98 19.89 9.81
CA GLY A 121 -42.26 19.34 10.25
C GLY A 121 -43.22 20.42 10.77
N ILE A 122 -42.71 21.39 11.55
CA ILE A 122 -43.49 22.56 12.00
C ILE A 122 -43.91 23.42 10.81
N ALA A 123 -43.02 23.65 9.85
CA ALA A 123 -43.32 24.38 8.62
C ALA A 123 -44.44 23.69 7.82
N GLY A 124 -44.45 22.35 7.77
CA GLY A 124 -45.54 21.57 7.19
C GLY A 124 -46.88 21.78 7.90
N ALA A 125 -46.89 21.80 9.23
CA ALA A 125 -48.10 22.13 10.01
C ALA A 125 -48.60 23.56 9.74
N LEU A 126 -47.69 24.52 9.56
CA LEU A 126 -48.01 25.91 9.25
C LEU A 126 -48.62 26.05 7.84
N LEU A 127 -48.10 25.31 6.85
CA LEU A 127 -48.68 25.24 5.51
C LEU A 127 -50.08 24.64 5.50
N LEU A 128 -50.32 23.62 6.33
CA LEU A 128 -51.63 23.01 6.51
C LEU A 128 -52.58 23.84 7.40
N ARG A 129 -52.10 24.97 7.94
CA ARG A 129 -52.85 25.92 8.79
C ARG A 129 -53.53 25.24 9.98
N PHE A 130 -52.80 24.38 10.69
CA PHE A 130 -53.33 23.80 11.92
C PHE A 130 -53.58 24.88 12.98
N THR A 131 -54.70 24.76 13.69
CA THR A 131 -55.13 25.70 14.72
C THR A 131 -54.59 25.34 16.10
N ASP A 132 -54.26 24.06 16.32
CA ASP A 132 -53.89 23.54 17.63
C ASP A 132 -52.36 23.58 17.84
N PRO A 133 -51.85 24.15 18.95
CA PRO A 133 -50.42 24.21 19.23
C PRO A 133 -49.78 22.82 19.37
N LEU A 134 -50.55 21.83 19.88
CA LEU A 134 -50.11 20.44 19.93
C LEU A 134 -49.88 19.84 18.54
N ALA A 135 -50.62 20.27 17.51
CA ALA A 135 -50.47 19.75 16.16
C ALA A 135 -49.12 20.17 15.53
N TYR A 136 -48.61 21.35 15.86
CA TYR A 136 -47.26 21.79 15.46
C TYR A 136 -46.19 20.92 16.10
N LEU A 137 -46.30 20.64 17.41
CA LEU A 137 -45.36 19.78 18.12
C LEU A 137 -45.39 18.35 17.57
N CYS A 138 -46.57 17.78 17.36
CA CYS A 138 -46.70 16.45 16.76
C CYS A 138 -46.12 16.40 15.34
N SER A 139 -46.31 17.44 14.52
CA SER A 139 -45.78 17.47 13.15
C SER A 139 -44.25 17.61 13.14
N GLY A 140 -43.70 18.42 14.04
CA GLY A 140 -42.25 18.48 14.25
C GLY A 140 -41.68 17.13 14.68
N LEU A 141 -42.33 16.44 15.62
CA LEU A 141 -41.94 15.09 16.04
C LEU A 141 -42.02 14.08 14.90
N VAL A 142 -43.02 14.15 14.02
CA VAL A 142 -43.11 13.29 12.83
C VAL A 142 -41.94 13.55 11.88
N GLY A 143 -41.60 14.82 11.63
CA GLY A 143 -40.43 15.18 10.81
C GLY A 143 -39.12 14.64 11.40
N LEU A 144 -38.93 14.85 12.71
CA LEU A 144 -37.78 14.34 13.47
C LEU A 144 -37.69 12.81 13.39
N LEU A 145 -38.79 12.10 13.63
CA LEU A 145 -38.83 10.63 13.55
C LEU A 145 -38.53 10.13 12.14
N THR A 146 -39.00 10.82 11.11
CA THR A 146 -38.76 10.42 9.72
C THR A 146 -37.28 10.46 9.37
N VAL A 147 -36.61 11.59 9.64
CA VAL A 147 -35.17 11.74 9.36
C VAL A 147 -34.33 10.91 10.33
N GLY A 148 -34.73 10.84 11.61
CA GLY A 148 -34.08 9.99 12.59
C GLY A 148 -34.11 8.51 12.21
N MET A 149 -35.23 8.01 11.68
CA MET A 149 -35.32 6.63 11.20
C MET A 149 -34.43 6.37 9.99
N LEU A 150 -34.32 7.34 9.06
CA LEU A 150 -33.38 7.24 7.94
C LEU A 150 -31.93 7.19 8.42
N LEU A 151 -31.52 8.08 9.33
CA LEU A 151 -30.16 8.13 9.87
C LEU A 151 -29.81 6.86 10.67
N VAL A 152 -30.73 6.35 11.49
CA VAL A 152 -30.55 5.09 12.21
C VAL A 152 -30.44 3.93 11.23
N GLY A 153 -31.28 3.89 10.18
CA GLY A 153 -31.18 2.89 9.12
C GLY A 153 -29.84 2.92 8.40
N THR A 154 -29.34 4.12 8.06
CA THR A 154 -28.01 4.32 7.47
C THR A 154 -26.94 3.77 8.41
N TYR A 155 -26.96 4.16 9.69
CA TYR A 155 -25.97 3.72 10.68
C TYR A 155 -25.98 2.21 10.90
N SER A 156 -27.16 1.59 11.00
CA SER A 156 -27.28 0.14 11.24
C SER A 156 -26.91 -0.71 10.03
N THR A 157 -27.03 -0.19 8.82
CA THR A 157 -26.67 -0.90 7.58
C THR A 157 -25.29 -0.51 7.04
N TYR A 158 -24.57 0.37 7.74
CA TYR A 158 -23.27 0.88 7.31
C TYR A 158 -22.20 -0.21 7.41
N GLN A 159 -21.57 -0.51 6.28
CA GLN A 159 -20.50 -1.50 6.17
C GLN A 159 -19.19 -0.80 5.86
N ILE A 160 -18.29 -0.74 6.85
CA ILE A 160 -16.98 -0.11 6.70
C ILE A 160 -16.05 -0.93 5.79
N GLU A 161 -16.27 -2.23 5.69
CA GLU A 161 -15.44 -3.14 4.90
C GLU A 161 -15.54 -2.89 3.39
N GLU A 162 -16.63 -2.27 2.92
CA GLU A 162 -16.83 -1.92 1.51
C GLU A 162 -15.80 -0.87 1.02
N PHE A 163 -15.17 -0.12 1.94
CA PHE A 163 -14.05 0.78 1.61
C PHE A 163 -12.80 0.05 1.13
N ARG A 164 -12.73 -1.29 1.23
CA ARG A 164 -11.66 -2.10 0.64
C ARG A 164 -11.76 -2.20 -0.88
N THR A 165 -12.94 -1.98 -1.45
CA THR A 165 -13.17 -2.03 -2.90
C THR A 165 -13.81 -0.73 -3.40
N PRO A 166 -13.13 0.43 -3.25
CA PRO A 166 -13.67 1.71 -3.66
C PRO A 166 -13.64 1.87 -5.18
N GLN A 167 -14.62 2.61 -5.71
CA GLN A 167 -14.63 3.02 -7.12
C GLN A 167 -14.02 4.40 -7.25
N PHE A 168 -12.93 4.51 -8.02
CA PHE A 168 -12.27 5.77 -8.31
C PHE A 168 -12.76 6.33 -9.64
N ASN A 169 -13.11 7.62 -9.66
CA ASN A 169 -13.53 8.33 -10.86
C ASN A 169 -12.61 9.53 -11.12
N GLY A 170 -12.50 9.93 -12.39
CA GLY A 170 -11.67 11.08 -12.79
C GLY A 170 -10.18 10.74 -12.81
N ALA A 171 -9.31 11.71 -12.50
CA ALA A 171 -7.86 11.48 -12.46
C ALA A 171 -7.44 10.50 -11.34
N LEU A 172 -8.28 10.33 -10.31
CA LEU A 172 -8.05 9.35 -9.24
C LEU A 172 -8.12 7.89 -9.73
N GLU A 173 -8.68 7.61 -10.91
CA GLU A 173 -8.72 6.25 -11.48
C GLU A 173 -7.31 5.66 -11.67
N ALA A 174 -6.31 6.51 -11.90
CA ALA A 174 -4.91 6.11 -12.03
C ALA A 174 -4.19 5.89 -10.68
N ALA A 175 -4.77 6.35 -9.56
CA ALA A 175 -4.11 6.32 -8.26
C ALA A 175 -3.72 4.91 -7.78
N PRO A 176 -4.60 3.88 -7.87
CA PRO A 176 -4.25 2.52 -7.45
C PRO A 176 -3.06 1.95 -8.23
N TRP A 177 -3.00 2.20 -9.55
CA TRP A 177 -1.87 1.77 -10.39
C TRP A 177 -0.57 2.47 -9.98
N MET A 178 -0.61 3.78 -9.73
CA MET A 178 0.59 4.53 -9.30
C MET A 178 1.12 4.06 -7.94
N ILE A 179 0.22 3.81 -6.99
CA ILE A 179 0.60 3.28 -5.66
C ILE A 179 1.23 1.90 -5.82
N GLY A 180 0.60 1.01 -6.59
CA GLY A 180 1.15 -0.32 -6.87
C GLY A 180 2.53 -0.27 -7.51
N LEU A 181 2.76 0.64 -8.46
CA LEU A 181 4.07 0.84 -9.09
C LEU A 181 5.13 1.30 -8.08
N ALA A 182 4.77 2.22 -7.18
CA ALA A 182 5.68 2.70 -6.14
C ALA A 182 6.03 1.61 -5.12
N GLU A 183 5.03 0.83 -4.68
CA GLU A 183 5.23 -0.31 -3.79
C GLU A 183 6.13 -1.38 -4.43
N GLU A 184 5.91 -1.69 -5.71
CA GLU A 184 6.74 -2.64 -6.46
C GLU A 184 8.19 -2.13 -6.58
N ALA A 185 8.39 -0.86 -6.92
CA ALA A 185 9.72 -0.26 -7.00
C ALA A 185 10.45 -0.32 -5.66
N LEU A 186 9.77 0.02 -4.55
CA LEU A 186 10.32 -0.08 -3.20
C LEU A 186 10.60 -1.52 -2.77
N SER A 187 9.80 -2.49 -3.23
CA SER A 187 10.07 -3.92 -3.00
C SER A 187 11.35 -4.34 -3.70
N ARG A 188 11.52 -4.00 -4.98
CA ARG A 188 12.70 -4.36 -5.77
C ARG A 188 14.00 -3.80 -5.19
N VAL A 189 13.96 -2.59 -4.61
CA VAL A 189 15.13 -2.00 -3.93
C VAL A 189 15.49 -2.78 -2.66
N ARG A 190 14.50 -3.23 -1.89
CA ARG A 190 14.71 -4.09 -0.73
C ARG A 190 15.30 -5.43 -1.15
N ASP A 191 14.74 -6.07 -2.18
CA ASP A 191 15.25 -7.34 -2.73
C ASP A 191 16.72 -7.22 -3.18
N LEU A 192 17.09 -6.11 -3.83
CA LEU A 192 18.46 -5.85 -4.24
C LEU A 192 19.41 -5.68 -3.03
N SER A 193 18.94 -5.03 -1.97
CA SER A 193 19.72 -4.82 -0.75
C SER A 193 20.00 -6.15 -0.05
N ASP A 194 19.00 -7.02 0.03
CA ASP A 194 19.12 -8.37 0.58
C ASP A 194 20.13 -9.21 -0.24
N GLN A 195 20.07 -9.15 -1.58
CA GLN A 195 21.02 -9.83 -2.45
C GLN A 195 22.46 -9.32 -2.27
N MET A 196 22.65 -8.00 -2.13
CA MET A 196 23.97 -7.41 -1.88
C MET A 196 24.54 -7.85 -0.53
N GLN A 197 23.70 -8.00 0.49
CA GLN A 197 24.13 -8.50 1.80
C GLN A 197 24.63 -9.95 1.71
N VAL A 198 23.92 -10.81 0.97
CA VAL A 198 24.34 -12.19 0.70
C VAL A 198 25.67 -12.22 -0.07
N MET A 199 25.81 -11.39 -1.10
CA MET A 199 27.05 -11.30 -1.89
C MET A 199 28.24 -10.85 -1.03
N SER A 200 28.05 -9.84 -0.18
CA SER A 200 29.09 -9.38 0.76
C SER A 200 29.48 -10.45 1.77
N GLY A 201 28.51 -11.22 2.28
CA GLY A 201 28.77 -12.35 3.18
C GLY A 201 29.60 -13.44 2.51
N ASN A 202 29.27 -13.78 1.26
CA ASN A 202 30.03 -14.75 0.47
C ASN A 202 31.47 -14.28 0.18
N LEU A 203 31.65 -12.99 -0.13
CA LEU A 203 32.98 -12.41 -0.32
C LEU A 203 33.79 -12.45 0.98
N ASN A 204 33.19 -12.12 2.12
CA ASN A 204 33.87 -12.19 3.41
C ASN A 204 34.29 -13.63 3.74
N ASN A 205 33.41 -14.61 3.53
CA ASN A 205 33.73 -16.04 3.68
C ASN A 205 34.86 -16.49 2.75
N MET A 206 34.94 -15.94 1.53
CA MET A 206 36.02 -16.23 0.59
C MET A 206 37.36 -15.69 1.12
N PHE A 207 37.40 -14.45 1.58
CA PHE A 207 38.61 -13.85 2.16
C PHE A 207 39.04 -14.56 3.44
N GLU A 208 38.12 -14.90 4.33
CA GLU A 208 38.41 -15.68 5.54
C GLU A 208 39.01 -17.06 5.20
N ARG A 209 38.50 -17.73 4.16
CA ARG A 209 39.06 -19.00 3.70
C ARG A 209 40.45 -18.84 3.11
N MET A 210 40.73 -17.76 2.38
CA MET A 210 42.06 -17.46 1.86
C MET A 210 43.06 -17.13 2.98
N GLU A 211 42.61 -16.40 4.00
CA GLU A 211 43.43 -16.04 5.16
C GLU A 211 43.67 -17.23 6.11
N ALA A 212 42.70 -18.15 6.19
CA ALA A 212 42.84 -19.43 6.90
C ALA A 212 43.80 -20.40 6.19
N VAL A 213 44.17 -20.15 4.92
CA VAL A 213 45.37 -20.74 4.32
C VAL A 213 46.59 -19.97 4.83
N GLU A 214 46.88 -20.09 6.13
CA GLU A 214 48.23 -19.82 6.63
C GLU A 214 49.21 -20.68 5.80
N PRO A 215 50.41 -20.18 5.48
CA PRO A 215 51.31 -20.91 4.63
C PRO A 215 51.60 -22.24 5.30
N LEU A 216 51.16 -23.34 4.68
CA LEU A 216 51.42 -24.71 5.08
C LEU A 216 52.88 -24.77 5.52
N GLY A 217 53.08 -24.70 6.84
CA GLY A 217 54.31 -24.20 7.41
C GLY A 217 55.44 -25.09 6.94
N ILE A 218 56.39 -24.51 6.19
CA ILE A 218 57.61 -25.11 5.64
C ILE A 218 57.65 -26.60 5.92
N VAL A 219 56.78 -27.35 5.22
CA VAL A 219 56.75 -28.79 5.42
C VAL A 219 58.09 -29.21 4.84
N SER A 220 58.99 -29.68 5.69
CA SER A 220 60.29 -30.24 5.30
C SER A 220 60.11 -31.58 4.55
N GLY A 221 59.05 -31.67 3.74
CA GLY A 221 58.88 -32.62 2.68
C GLY A 221 59.68 -32.10 1.48
N LYS A 222 60.50 -32.98 0.92
CA LYS A 222 61.35 -32.66 -0.22
C LYS A 222 60.58 -32.34 -1.51
N VAL A 223 59.24 -32.49 -1.51
CA VAL A 223 58.35 -32.29 -2.68
C VAL A 223 57.00 -31.72 -2.21
N LYS A 224 56.57 -30.61 -2.81
CA LYS A 224 55.27 -29.96 -2.64
C LYS A 224 54.43 -30.16 -3.90
N ILE A 225 53.22 -30.67 -3.73
CA ILE A 225 52.31 -30.98 -4.84
C ILE A 225 51.06 -30.12 -4.69
N LEU A 226 50.69 -29.41 -5.75
CA LEU A 226 49.39 -28.74 -5.86
C LEU A 226 48.43 -29.69 -6.56
N HIS A 227 47.35 -30.07 -5.87
CA HIS A 227 46.30 -30.91 -6.44
C HIS A 227 45.09 -30.04 -6.80
N VAL A 228 44.61 -30.13 -8.03
CA VAL A 228 43.44 -29.40 -8.55
C VAL A 228 42.48 -30.34 -9.27
N SER A 229 41.22 -29.94 -9.39
CA SER A 229 40.14 -30.69 -10.04
C SER A 229 38.99 -29.73 -10.36
N ASP A 230 38.13 -30.09 -11.31
CA ASP A 230 36.83 -29.45 -11.58
C ASP A 230 36.96 -27.94 -11.89
N ILE A 231 37.90 -27.59 -12.77
CA ILE A 231 38.18 -26.20 -13.14
C ILE A 231 37.10 -25.62 -14.07
N HIS A 232 36.49 -26.42 -14.95
CA HIS A 232 35.37 -26.01 -15.82
C HIS A 232 35.63 -24.70 -16.58
N ASN A 233 36.76 -24.62 -17.30
CA ASN A 233 37.20 -23.46 -18.05
C ASN A 233 37.29 -22.14 -17.24
N ASN A 234 37.37 -22.19 -15.90
CA ASN A 234 37.34 -21.00 -15.07
C ASN A 234 38.69 -20.24 -15.08
N PRO A 235 38.77 -19.03 -15.69
CA PRO A 235 40.03 -18.29 -15.79
C PRO A 235 40.54 -17.82 -14.42
N ILE A 236 39.66 -17.60 -13.45
CA ILE A 236 40.05 -17.18 -12.09
C ILE A 236 40.80 -18.31 -11.38
N ALA A 237 40.38 -19.57 -11.60
CA ALA A 237 41.07 -20.73 -11.04
C ALA A 237 42.49 -20.86 -11.61
N LEU A 238 42.68 -20.56 -12.90
CA LEU A 238 44.00 -20.57 -13.54
C LEU A 238 44.94 -19.51 -12.93
N ASP A 239 44.44 -18.31 -12.68
CA ASP A 239 45.24 -17.24 -12.06
C ASP A 239 45.57 -17.53 -10.59
N LEU A 240 44.68 -18.22 -9.87
CA LEU A 240 44.94 -18.70 -8.51
C LEU A 240 46.01 -19.79 -8.50
N ILE A 241 45.96 -20.74 -9.44
CA ILE A 241 46.99 -21.78 -9.60
C ILE A 241 48.37 -21.15 -9.81
N LYS A 242 48.48 -20.15 -10.71
CA LYS A 242 49.73 -19.41 -10.94
C LYS A 242 50.27 -18.78 -9.65
N GLN A 243 49.41 -18.07 -8.91
CA GLN A 243 49.80 -17.43 -7.65
C GLN A 243 50.23 -18.44 -6.57
N ILE A 244 49.58 -19.60 -6.49
CA ILE A 244 49.95 -20.65 -5.53
C ILE A 244 51.31 -21.26 -5.90
N VAL A 245 51.53 -21.53 -7.19
CA VAL A 245 52.82 -22.05 -7.69
C VAL A 245 53.96 -21.10 -7.35
N ASP A 246 53.79 -19.80 -7.62
CA ASP A 246 54.82 -18.79 -7.42
C ASP A 246 55.10 -18.53 -5.93
N ASN A 247 54.06 -18.42 -5.10
CA ASN A 247 54.20 -18.02 -3.69
C ASN A 247 54.59 -19.18 -2.77
N TYR A 248 54.19 -20.41 -3.10
CA TYR A 248 54.41 -21.57 -2.24
C TYR A 248 55.51 -22.51 -2.75
N GLY A 249 56.12 -22.22 -3.90
CA GLY A 249 57.21 -23.02 -4.47
C GLY A 249 56.78 -24.47 -4.65
N VAL A 250 55.70 -24.67 -5.40
CA VAL A 250 55.16 -25.98 -5.77
C VAL A 250 56.14 -26.68 -6.72
N ASP A 251 56.36 -27.99 -6.55
CA ASP A 251 57.26 -28.76 -7.41
C ASP A 251 56.52 -29.41 -8.60
N TYR A 252 55.27 -29.83 -8.41
CA TYR A 252 54.41 -30.45 -9.43
C TYR A 252 52.93 -30.12 -9.21
N ILE A 253 52.17 -30.03 -10.30
CA ILE A 253 50.71 -29.92 -10.26
C ILE A 253 50.11 -31.26 -10.68
N ILE A 254 49.13 -31.74 -9.94
CA ILE A 254 48.28 -32.88 -10.33
C ILE A 254 46.87 -32.33 -10.54
N ASP A 255 46.41 -32.37 -11.78
CA ASP A 255 45.03 -32.07 -12.16
C ASP A 255 44.27 -33.37 -12.37
N THR A 256 43.22 -33.60 -11.60
CA THR A 256 42.37 -34.79 -11.66
C THR A 256 41.16 -34.67 -12.58
N GLY A 257 41.11 -33.63 -13.42
CA GLY A 257 40.19 -33.57 -14.54
C GLY A 257 39.02 -32.62 -14.33
N ASP A 258 38.10 -32.65 -15.28
CA ASP A 258 37.03 -31.68 -15.49
C ASP A 258 37.60 -30.26 -15.65
N LEU A 259 38.64 -30.19 -16.47
CA LEU A 259 39.28 -28.94 -16.87
C LEU A 259 38.38 -28.14 -17.82
N SER A 260 37.66 -28.85 -18.70
CA SER A 260 36.70 -28.29 -19.64
C SER A 260 35.27 -28.68 -19.28
N ASP A 261 34.28 -27.95 -19.80
CA ASP A 261 32.86 -28.29 -19.64
C ASP A 261 32.39 -29.32 -20.66
N TYR A 262 32.93 -29.25 -21.89
CA TYR A 262 32.43 -30.01 -23.03
C TYR A 262 33.51 -30.75 -23.83
N GLY A 263 34.78 -30.73 -23.42
CA GLY A 263 35.86 -31.46 -24.08
C GLY A 263 36.12 -31.04 -25.54
N THR A 264 35.69 -29.83 -25.94
CA THR A 264 35.75 -29.39 -27.33
C THR A 264 37.15 -28.93 -27.74
N SER A 265 37.45 -28.99 -29.03
CA SER A 265 38.72 -28.47 -29.57
C SER A 265 38.92 -26.97 -29.34
N LEU A 266 37.82 -26.21 -29.18
CA LEU A 266 37.86 -24.78 -28.87
C LEU A 266 38.29 -24.53 -27.43
N GLU A 267 37.74 -25.28 -26.47
CA GLU A 267 38.15 -25.25 -25.06
C GLU A 267 39.59 -25.73 -24.87
N GLY A 268 40.03 -26.71 -25.67
CA GLY A 268 41.42 -27.14 -25.74
C GLY A 268 42.42 -26.05 -26.14
N MET A 269 41.96 -24.92 -26.72
CA MET A 269 42.84 -23.76 -26.96
C MET A 269 43.00 -22.88 -25.72
N LEU A 270 42.01 -22.87 -24.81
CA LEU A 270 42.03 -22.11 -23.56
C LEU A 270 43.02 -22.72 -22.55
N THR A 271 43.33 -24.00 -22.68
CA THR A 271 44.31 -24.71 -21.85
C THR A 271 45.76 -24.38 -22.22
N GLY A 272 46.00 -23.62 -23.30
CA GLY A 272 47.34 -23.19 -23.71
C GLY A 272 48.07 -22.37 -22.64
N GLU A 273 47.34 -21.70 -21.75
CA GLU A 273 47.92 -20.99 -20.60
C GLU A 273 48.50 -21.93 -19.53
N LEU A 274 47.96 -23.15 -19.41
CA LEU A 274 48.50 -24.16 -18.48
C LEU A 274 49.88 -24.65 -18.91
N ALA A 275 50.14 -24.70 -20.23
CA ALA A 275 51.45 -25.07 -20.77
C ALA A 275 52.54 -24.03 -20.46
N ALA A 276 52.16 -22.81 -20.07
CA ALA A 276 53.08 -21.74 -19.70
C ALA A 276 53.49 -21.76 -18.22
N LEU A 277 52.93 -22.66 -17.40
CA LEU A 277 53.29 -22.80 -15.99
C LEU A 277 54.74 -23.27 -15.83
N PRO A 278 55.50 -22.75 -14.85
CA PRO A 278 56.93 -23.05 -14.69
C PRO A 278 57.23 -24.42 -14.08
N VAL A 279 56.20 -25.18 -13.71
CA VAL A 279 56.30 -26.46 -13.00
C VAL A 279 55.57 -27.56 -13.79
N PRO A 280 55.98 -28.83 -13.70
CA PRO A 280 55.35 -29.90 -14.48
C PRO A 280 53.89 -30.10 -14.08
N TYR A 281 53.02 -30.17 -15.09
CA TYR A 281 51.57 -30.33 -14.96
C TYR A 281 51.17 -31.75 -15.36
N ILE A 282 50.72 -32.54 -14.40
CA ILE A 282 50.24 -33.90 -14.61
C ILE A 282 48.72 -33.86 -14.70
N PHE A 283 48.19 -34.11 -15.89
CA PHE A 283 46.76 -34.09 -16.14
C PHE A 283 46.21 -35.51 -16.23
N VAL A 284 45.13 -35.77 -15.48
CA VAL A 284 44.31 -36.97 -15.58
C VAL A 284 42.93 -36.52 -16.04
N PRO A 285 42.50 -36.87 -17.27
CA PRO A 285 41.25 -36.36 -17.81
C PRO A 285 40.04 -36.85 -17.02
N GLY A 286 39.11 -35.92 -16.77
CA GLY A 286 37.82 -36.18 -16.13
C GLY A 286 36.76 -36.64 -17.14
N ASN A 287 35.51 -36.75 -16.70
CA ASN A 287 34.42 -37.15 -17.58
C ASN A 287 34.00 -36.05 -18.57
N HIS A 288 34.29 -34.78 -18.26
CA HIS A 288 34.03 -33.66 -19.16
C HIS A 288 35.15 -33.39 -20.17
N ASP A 289 36.32 -34.00 -20.01
CA ASP A 289 37.52 -33.72 -20.84
C ASP A 289 37.68 -34.63 -22.07
N SER A 290 36.62 -35.35 -22.42
CA SER A 290 36.57 -36.19 -23.62
C SER A 290 35.52 -35.66 -24.60
N PRO A 291 35.75 -35.75 -25.92
CA PRO A 291 34.74 -35.36 -26.90
C PRO A 291 33.47 -36.18 -26.70
N ALA A 292 32.32 -35.51 -26.64
CA ALA A 292 31.02 -36.16 -26.74
C ALA A 292 30.80 -36.83 -28.11
#